data_AF-A0A0B8P920-F1
#
_entry.id   AF-A0A0B8P920-F1
#
_cell.length_a   1.000
_cell.length_b   1.000
_cell.length_c   1.000
_cell.angle_alpha   90.00
_cell.angle_beta   90.00
_cell.angle_gamma   90.00
#
_symmetry.space_group_name_H-M   'P 1'
#
loop_
_entity.id
_entity.type
_entity.pdbx_description
1 polymer ?
#
loop_
_entity_poly.entity_id
_entity_poly.type
_entity_poly.pdbx_seq_one_letter_code
_entity_poly.pdbx_strand_id
1 'polypeptide(L)' 'MIIGRNFLVKVNANIGNSAVTSSIGEEVEKLVWSTRWGADTVMDLSTGRYIHETRE' A
#
# COMPACT_ATOMS: atom_id res chain seq x y z
N MET A 1 5.37 -12.62 7.76
CA MET A 1 4.30 -12.15 8.67
C MET A 1 3.19 -13.21 8.73
N ILE A 2 2.32 -13.21 9.74
CA ILE A 2 1.15 -14.12 9.83
C ILE A 2 -0.08 -13.39 10.37
N ILE A 3 -1.26 -13.68 9.81
CA ILE A 3 -2.56 -13.15 10.27
C ILE A 3 -3.35 -14.32 10.89
N GLY A 4 -3.74 -14.18 12.16
CA GLY A 4 -4.54 -15.20 12.83
C GLY A 4 -4.83 -14.83 14.29
N ARG A 5 -5.90 -15.43 14.85
CA ARG A 5 -6.43 -15.10 16.19
C ARG A 5 -5.41 -15.24 17.33
N ASN A 6 -4.44 -16.14 17.19
CA ASN A 6 -3.45 -16.46 18.23
C ASN A 6 -2.14 -15.66 18.09
N PHE A 7 -2.05 -14.73 17.14
CA PHE A 7 -0.86 -13.92 16.89
C PHE A 7 -1.17 -12.44 17.20
N LEU A 8 -0.14 -11.59 17.19
CA LEU A 8 -0.35 -10.14 17.34
C LEU A 8 -1.38 -9.63 16.31
N VAL A 9 -2.21 -8.67 16.69
CA VAL A 9 -3.12 -7.98 15.75
C VAL A 9 -2.30 -7.34 14.63
N LYS A 10 -2.88 -7.27 13.44
CA LYS A 10 -2.24 -6.76 12.23
C LYS A 10 -3.02 -5.59 11.65
N VAL A 11 -2.31 -4.64 11.05
CA VAL A 11 -2.87 -3.44 10.40
C VAL A 11 -2.54 -3.46 8.91
N ASN A 12 -3.54 -3.13 8.09
CA ASN A 12 -3.38 -2.92 6.65
C ASN A 12 -3.42 -1.42 6.34
N ALA A 13 -2.52 -0.95 5.48
CA ALA A 13 -2.59 0.38 4.88
C ALA A 13 -3.06 0.29 3.42
N ASN A 14 -4.05 1.09 3.04
CA ASN A 14 -4.46 1.23 1.65
C ASN A 14 -3.70 2.40 1.02
N ILE A 15 -3.05 2.13 -0.10
CA ILE A 15 -2.42 3.13 -0.98
C ILE A 15 -3.04 3.00 -2.38
N GLY A 16 -2.55 3.79 -3.33
CA GLY A 16 -2.95 3.71 -4.72
C GLY A 16 -3.32 5.05 -5.31
N ASN A 17 -3.10 5.17 -6.62
CA ASN A 17 -3.37 6.36 -7.38
C ASN A 17 -4.84 6.42 -7.82
N SER A 18 -5.26 7.59 -8.30
CA SER A 18 -6.57 7.75 -8.94
C SER A 18 -6.42 8.43 -10.29
N ALA A 19 -7.51 8.52 -11.04
CA ALA A 19 -7.53 9.26 -12.30
C ALA A 19 -7.17 10.77 -12.14
N VAL A 20 -7.28 11.31 -10.93
CA VAL A 20 -7.12 12.74 -10.65
C VAL A 20 -5.86 13.08 -9.85
N THR A 21 -5.23 12.11 -9.19
CA THR A 21 -4.07 12.37 -8.34
C THR A 21 -3.14 11.17 -8.19
N SER A 22 -1.92 11.50 -7.79
CA SER A 22 -0.79 10.65 -7.49
C SER A 22 0.01 10.09 -8.66
N SER A 23 1.24 9.68 -8.36
CA SER A 23 2.23 9.16 -9.30
C SER A 23 2.91 7.91 -8.74
N ILE A 24 3.58 7.13 -9.58
CA ILE A 24 4.30 5.91 -9.17
C ILE A 24 5.27 6.21 -8.01
N GLY A 25 6.05 7.29 -8.11
CA GLY A 25 7.01 7.67 -7.07
C GLY A 25 6.34 7.95 -5.71
N GLU A 26 5.18 8.61 -5.72
CA GLU A 26 4.42 8.87 -4.50
C GLU A 26 3.80 7.59 -3.92
N GLU A 27 3.37 6.63 -4.75
CA GLU A 27 2.89 5.33 -4.26
C GLU A 27 4.01 4.51 -3.61
N VAL A 28 5.21 4.53 -4.20
CA VAL A 28 6.39 3.89 -3.62
C VAL A 28 6.77 4.55 -2.29
N GLU A 29 6.71 5.88 -2.21
CA GLU A 29 6.96 6.60 -0.95
C GLU A 29 5.90 6.23 0.11
N LYS A 30 4.61 6.20 -0.26
CA LYS A 30 3.52 5.79 0.63
C LYS A 30 3.69 4.35 1.12
N LEU A 31 4.17 3.43 0.29
CA LEU A 31 4.51 2.06 0.69
C LEU A 31 5.60 2.03 1.76
N VAL A 32 6.72 2.70 1.51
CA VAL A 32 7.86 2.77 2.46
C VAL A 32 7.42 3.45 3.76
N TRP A 33 6.65 4.53 3.66
CA TRP A 33 6.18 5.28 4.81
C TRP A 33 5.22 4.45 5.66
N SER A 34 4.27 3.75 5.04
CA SER A 34 3.28 2.93 5.75
C SER A 34 3.95 1.80 6.53
N THR A 35 4.89 1.09 5.91
CA THR A 35 5.62 -0.01 6.56
C THR A 35 6.54 0.52 7.67
N ARG A 36 7.19 1.68 7.49
CA ARG A 36 7.99 2.35 8.53
C ARG A 36 7.20 2.64 9.79
N TRP A 37 5.92 2.97 9.68
CA TRP A 37 5.04 3.30 10.80
C TRP A 37 4.18 2.12 11.29
N GLY A 38 4.47 0.91 10.84
CA GLY A 38 3.90 -0.32 11.40
C GLY A 38 2.72 -0.90 10.65
N ALA A 39 2.50 -0.55 9.38
CA ALA A 39 1.60 -1.33 8.53
C ALA A 39 2.20 -2.73 8.29
N ASP A 40 1.46 -3.77 8.65
CA ASP A 40 1.89 -5.15 8.48
C ASP A 40 1.63 -5.68 7.05
N THR A 41 0.64 -5.08 6.39
CA THR A 41 0.27 -5.35 4.99
C THR A 41 -0.08 -4.04 4.31
N VAL A 42 0.08 -4.00 2.99
CA VAL A 42 -0.28 -2.86 2.16
C VAL A 42 -1.06 -3.37 0.96
N MET A 43 -2.13 -2.67 0.61
CA MET A 43 -2.94 -2.96 -0.56
C MET A 43 -2.88 -1.77 -1.51
N ASP A 44 -2.49 -2.02 -2.76
CA ASP A 44 -2.59 -1.04 -3.83
C ASP A 44 -3.99 -1.08 -4.48
N LEU A 45 -4.77 -0.05 -4.18
CA LEU A 45 -6.12 0.18 -4.71
C LEU A 45 -6.12 1.19 -5.88
N SER A 46 -5.02 1.29 -6.62
CA SER A 46 -4.90 2.18 -7.78
C SER A 46 -6.05 2.00 -8.78
N THR A 47 -6.61 3.13 -9.22
CA THR A 47 -7.68 3.23 -10.23
C THR A 47 -7.33 4.17 -11.38
N GLY A 48 -6.15 4.80 -11.33
CA GLY A 48 -5.66 5.73 -12.32
C GLY A 48 -4.87 5.07 -13.45
N ARG A 49 -3.86 5.78 -13.97
CA ARG A 49 -2.98 5.28 -15.03
C ARG A 49 -1.86 4.42 -14.45
N TYR A 50 -1.26 3.59 -15.31
CA TYR A 50 -0.07 2.80 -14.99
C TYR A 50 -0.24 1.83 -13.80
N ILE A 51 -1.43 1.22 -13.67
CA ILE A 51 -1.74 0.33 -12.54
C ILE A 51 -0.77 -0.87 -12.48
N HIS A 52 -0.33 -1.39 -13.63
CA HIS A 52 0.58 -2.53 -13.63
C HIS A 52 1.98 -2.12 -13.19
N GLU A 53 2.49 -1.03 -13.75
CA GLU A 53 3.82 -0.47 -13.47
C GLU A 53 3.91 0.11 -12.06
N THR A 54 2.80 0.54 -11.47
CA THR A 54 2.73 0.97 -10.06
C THR A 54 2.84 -0.22 -9.09
N ARG A 55 2.51 -1.44 -9.55
CA ARG A 55 2.45 -2.66 -8.73
C ARG A 55 3.67 -3.58 -8.86
N GLU A 56 4.46 -3.45 -9.92
CA GLU A 56 5.75 -4.14 -10.09
C GLU A 56 6.81 -3.60 -9.13
#